data_AF-A0A753BGL5-F1
#
_entry.id   AF-A0A753BGL5-F1
#
_cell.length_a   1.000
_cell.length_b   1.000
_cell.length_c   1.000
_cell.angle_alpha   90.00
_cell.angle_beta   90.00
_cell.angle_gamma   90.00
#
_symmetry.space_group_name_H-M   'P 1'
#
loop_
_entity.id
_entity.type
_entity.pdbx_description
1 polymer ?
#
loop_
_entity_poly.entity_id
_entity_poly.type
_entity_poly.pdbx_seq_one_letter_code
_entity_poly.pdbx_strand_id
1 'polypeptide(L)'
;MKNREYLCRSIIPGMDISLLSTTTDIEQLRAMAFAMVQKVVTEKNAELTAKDQRIRLLEEMLLLARQQRFGRKTEMLSGLQRQLFEEDTEADIAAAETQLNALLQQDINEAEKPSASHPVRKALPSQLPRVKKHIPPASDTCTDCGVTLRFIRDEISEKLEYIPARFVVNQYVRPQYGCPCCEKVFSSQMPAQLIPKSIAEASLVAQVVVSKYRDYQPLYRQQHIFARADVELPVSTMAGWVGAAGVALNPLAELLHRELLTRSVLHADETTMRILDTRKGGKTRSGYLWAYASGEKSGPAIVCFDSQTGRGHEHPAAWLQGWSGSLVADGYITYETLSTPRLLAVFRHF
;
A
#
# COMPACT_ATOMS: atom_id res chain seq x y z
N MET A 1 -55.10 -59.60 -31.38
CA MET A 1 -55.22 -58.12 -31.38
C MET A 1 -55.92 -57.69 -30.09
N LYS A 2 -55.45 -56.59 -29.47
CA LYS A 2 -55.91 -55.93 -28.23
C LYS A 2 -55.44 -56.61 -26.93
N ASN A 3 -54.92 -55.93 -25.92
CA ASN A 3 -54.42 -54.56 -25.75
C ASN A 3 -53.55 -54.61 -24.47
N ARG A 4 -52.31 -54.10 -24.51
CA ARG A 4 -51.50 -53.89 -23.31
C ARG A 4 -52.02 -52.62 -22.61
N GLU A 5 -52.71 -52.76 -21.49
CA GLU A 5 -52.97 -51.63 -20.58
C GLU A 5 -51.69 -51.27 -19.83
N TYR A 6 -51.14 -50.10 -20.14
CA TYR A 6 -49.98 -49.54 -19.47
C TYR A 6 -50.41 -48.89 -18.15
N LEU A 7 -50.08 -49.53 -17.03
CA LEU A 7 -50.07 -48.92 -15.69
C LEU A 7 -48.97 -47.86 -15.63
N CYS A 8 -49.33 -46.59 -15.80
CA CYS A 8 -48.46 -45.45 -15.50
C CYS A 8 -49.13 -44.61 -14.40
N ARG A 9 -49.02 -45.05 -13.13
CA ARG A 9 -49.69 -44.41 -11.99
C ARG A 9 -48.81 -43.53 -11.11
N SER A 10 -47.53 -43.34 -11.43
CA SER A 10 -46.68 -42.40 -10.69
C SER A 10 -45.33 -42.25 -11.39
N ILE A 11 -45.00 -41.05 -11.87
CA ILE A 11 -43.62 -40.71 -12.27
C ILE A 11 -42.87 -40.08 -11.07
N ILE A 12 -43.60 -39.56 -10.07
CA ILE A 12 -43.06 -38.90 -8.87
C ILE A 12 -43.86 -39.36 -7.63
N PRO A 13 -43.21 -39.81 -6.53
CA PRO A 13 -43.91 -40.25 -5.32
C PRO A 13 -44.67 -39.07 -4.67
N GLY A 14 -45.98 -39.24 -4.48
CA GLY A 14 -46.86 -38.25 -3.83
C GLY A 14 -47.76 -37.42 -4.76
N MET A 15 -47.69 -37.62 -6.08
CA MET A 15 -48.55 -36.91 -7.04
C MET A 15 -49.66 -37.82 -7.58
N ASP A 16 -50.92 -37.48 -7.27
CA ASP A 16 -52.10 -38.12 -7.88
C ASP A 16 -52.38 -37.50 -9.26
N ILE A 17 -52.05 -38.24 -10.31
CA ILE A 17 -52.20 -37.84 -11.72
C ILE A 17 -53.54 -38.31 -12.33
N SER A 18 -54.43 -38.91 -11.54
CA SER A 18 -55.72 -39.44 -12.02
C SER A 18 -56.68 -38.36 -12.58
N LEU A 19 -56.54 -37.12 -12.09
CA LEU A 19 -57.32 -35.96 -12.56
C LEU A 19 -56.89 -35.46 -13.96
N LEU A 20 -55.65 -35.74 -14.37
CA LEU A 20 -55.14 -35.37 -15.69
C LEU A 20 -55.63 -36.31 -16.80
N SER A 21 -56.08 -37.53 -16.44
CA SER A 21 -56.56 -38.54 -17.39
C SER A 21 -58.07 -38.46 -17.69
N THR A 22 -58.80 -37.60 -16.99
CA THR A 22 -60.27 -37.48 -17.08
C THR A 22 -60.76 -36.19 -17.75
N THR A 23 -59.87 -35.26 -18.03
CA THR A 23 -60.19 -33.93 -18.59
C THR A 23 -59.76 -33.86 -20.05
N THR A 24 -60.65 -33.47 -20.97
CA THR A 24 -60.39 -33.38 -22.42
C THR A 24 -60.14 -31.95 -22.92
N ASP A 25 -60.24 -30.95 -22.04
CA ASP A 25 -59.96 -29.55 -22.35
C ASP A 25 -58.48 -29.22 -22.15
N ILE A 26 -57.83 -28.76 -23.23
CA ILE A 26 -56.39 -28.50 -23.32
C ILE A 26 -56.00 -27.32 -22.41
N GLU A 27 -56.84 -26.30 -22.26
CA GLU A 27 -56.51 -25.15 -21.41
C GLU A 27 -56.60 -25.49 -19.92
N GLN A 28 -57.60 -26.28 -19.52
CA GLN A 28 -57.73 -26.77 -18.15
C GLN A 28 -56.58 -27.71 -17.77
N LEU A 29 -56.17 -28.60 -18.68
CA LEU A 29 -55.00 -29.47 -18.46
C LEU A 29 -53.70 -28.67 -18.29
N ARG A 30 -53.50 -27.60 -19.08
CA ARG A 30 -52.34 -26.71 -18.94
C ARG A 30 -52.35 -25.96 -17.61
N ALA A 31 -53.50 -25.44 -17.20
CA ALA A 31 -53.65 -24.73 -15.92
C ALA A 31 -53.39 -25.66 -14.72
N MET A 32 -53.93 -26.88 -14.74
CA MET A 32 -53.70 -27.89 -13.70
C MET A 32 -52.23 -28.33 -13.65
N ALA A 33 -51.61 -28.60 -14.80
CA ALA A 33 -50.18 -28.94 -14.86
C ALA A 33 -49.30 -27.82 -14.33
N PHE A 34 -49.59 -26.56 -14.67
CA PHE A 34 -48.84 -25.40 -14.18
C PHE A 34 -49.00 -25.23 -12.66
N ALA A 35 -50.21 -25.36 -12.13
CA ALA A 35 -50.48 -25.28 -10.69
C ALA A 35 -49.76 -26.40 -9.90
N MET A 36 -49.73 -27.62 -10.44
CA MET A 36 -48.99 -28.74 -9.83
C MET A 36 -47.48 -28.50 -9.83
N VAL A 37 -46.91 -28.02 -10.94
CA VAL A 37 -45.48 -27.69 -11.02
C VAL A 37 -45.13 -26.54 -10.08
N GLN A 38 -45.94 -25.49 -10.03
CA GLN A 38 -45.73 -24.38 -9.10
C GLN A 38 -45.75 -24.85 -7.65
N LYS A 39 -46.71 -25.70 -7.27
CA LYS A 39 -46.78 -26.27 -5.92
C LYS A 39 -45.50 -27.03 -5.56
N VAL A 40 -45.05 -27.93 -6.42
CA VAL A 40 -43.80 -28.70 -6.20
C VAL A 40 -42.58 -27.79 -6.10
N VAL A 41 -42.49 -26.77 -6.97
CA VAL A 41 -41.38 -25.80 -6.92
C VAL A 41 -41.40 -25.01 -5.61
N THR A 42 -42.56 -24.56 -5.15
CA THR A 42 -42.67 -23.80 -3.88
C THR A 42 -42.31 -24.66 -2.66
N GLU A 43 -42.80 -25.90 -2.61
CA GLU A 43 -42.49 -26.84 -1.52
C GLU A 43 -41.00 -27.20 -1.50
N LYS A 44 -40.40 -27.44 -2.68
CA LYS A 44 -38.97 -27.74 -2.78
C LYS A 44 -38.09 -26.54 -2.48
N ASN A 45 -38.49 -25.33 -2.87
CA ASN A 45 -37.77 -24.11 -2.50
C ASN A 45 -37.84 -23.86 -0.99
N ALA A 46 -38.99 -24.08 -0.35
CA ALA A 46 -39.11 -24.00 1.10
C ALA A 46 -38.21 -25.04 1.80
N GLU A 47 -38.18 -26.28 1.31
CA GLU A 47 -37.32 -27.33 1.83
C GLU A 47 -35.82 -27.01 1.66
N LEU A 48 -35.43 -26.47 0.49
CA LEU A 48 -34.06 -26.02 0.21
C LEU A 48 -33.64 -24.90 1.16
N THR A 49 -34.48 -23.86 1.32
CA THR A 49 -34.15 -22.74 2.23
C THR A 49 -34.00 -23.19 3.68
N ALA A 50 -34.83 -24.12 4.15
CA ALA A 50 -34.71 -24.69 5.49
C ALA A 50 -33.42 -25.52 5.64
N LYS A 51 -33.06 -26.31 4.63
CA LYS A 51 -31.79 -27.06 4.60
C LYS A 51 -30.57 -26.13 4.55
N ASP A 52 -30.60 -25.05 3.77
CA ASP A 52 -29.53 -24.06 3.69
C ASP A 52 -29.33 -23.32 5.02
N GLN A 53 -30.43 -22.95 5.70
CA GLN A 53 -30.36 -22.40 7.06
C GLN A 53 -29.72 -23.38 8.04
N ARG A 54 -30.08 -24.67 7.95
CA ARG A 54 -29.51 -25.70 8.80
C ARG A 54 -28.02 -25.93 8.51
N ILE A 55 -27.61 -25.92 7.25
CA ILE A 55 -26.20 -26.03 6.84
C ILE A 55 -25.41 -24.85 7.40
N ARG A 56 -25.89 -23.61 7.24
CA ARG A 56 -25.23 -22.43 7.79
C ARG A 56 -25.01 -22.52 9.30
N LEU A 57 -26.04 -22.93 10.05
CA LEU A 57 -25.93 -23.10 11.50
C LEU A 57 -24.93 -24.20 11.88
N LEU A 58 -24.91 -25.32 11.15
CA LEU A 58 -23.96 -26.39 11.40
C LEU A 58 -22.52 -25.99 11.03
N GLU A 59 -22.33 -25.22 9.97
CA GLU A 59 -21.03 -24.66 9.57
C GLU A 59 -20.51 -23.68 10.63
N GLU A 60 -21.35 -22.77 11.13
CA GLU A 60 -20.98 -21.87 12.23
C GLU A 60 -20.62 -22.63 13.51
N MET A 61 -21.43 -23.62 13.89
CA MET A 61 -21.14 -24.47 15.05
C MET A 61 -19.83 -25.25 14.87
N LEU A 62 -19.55 -25.74 13.67
CA LEU A 62 -18.32 -26.47 13.37
C LEU A 62 -17.10 -25.55 13.39
N LEU A 63 -17.23 -24.32 12.88
CA LEU A 63 -16.20 -23.28 12.98
C LEU A 63 -15.91 -22.92 14.45
N LEU A 64 -16.96 -22.70 15.26
CA LEU A 64 -16.84 -22.42 16.69
C LEU A 64 -16.20 -23.59 17.46
N ALA A 65 -16.63 -24.83 17.20
CA ALA A 65 -16.06 -26.01 17.83
C ALA A 65 -14.60 -26.23 17.41
N ARG A 66 -14.25 -25.94 16.15
CA ARG A 66 -12.87 -26.00 15.65
C ARG A 66 -12.02 -24.90 16.27
N GLN A 67 -12.56 -23.70 16.49
CA GLN A 67 -11.91 -22.61 17.20
C GLN A 67 -11.76 -22.91 18.71
N GLN A 68 -12.71 -23.59 19.35
CA GLN A 68 -12.58 -23.96 20.77
C GLN A 68 -11.59 -25.11 20.99
N ARG A 69 -11.56 -26.12 20.08
CA ARG A 69 -10.64 -27.28 20.18
C ARG A 69 -9.25 -27.02 19.63
N PHE A 70 -9.13 -26.25 18.55
CA PHE A 70 -7.88 -26.01 17.82
C PHE A 70 -7.54 -24.52 17.64
N GLY A 71 -8.41 -23.62 18.12
CA GLY A 71 -8.08 -22.19 18.16
C GLY A 71 -6.99 -21.94 19.19
N ARG A 72 -6.08 -21.04 18.82
CA ARG A 72 -4.84 -20.81 19.54
C ARG A 72 -5.13 -20.05 20.84
N LYS A 73 -4.52 -20.49 21.94
CA LYS A 73 -4.57 -19.82 23.24
C LYS A 73 -3.62 -18.61 23.33
N THR A 74 -2.92 -18.28 22.25
CA THR A 74 -1.95 -17.18 22.15
C THR A 74 -2.08 -16.49 20.79
N GLU A 75 -1.89 -15.17 20.79
CA GLU A 75 -1.94 -14.28 19.62
C GLU A 75 -0.78 -14.51 18.63
N MET A 76 -0.68 -15.70 18.06
CA MET A 76 0.15 -15.91 16.88
C MET A 76 -0.66 -15.63 15.61
N LEU A 77 -0.27 -14.52 14.97
CA LEU A 77 -0.79 -13.93 13.73
C LEU A 77 -1.31 -14.97 12.72
N SER A 78 -2.53 -14.77 12.24
CA SER A 78 -3.19 -15.61 11.23
C SER A 78 -2.69 -15.31 9.82
N GLY A 79 -2.97 -16.19 8.84
CA GLY A 79 -2.55 -16.02 7.44
C GLY A 79 -3.10 -14.77 6.75
N LEU A 80 -4.28 -14.26 7.15
CA LEU A 80 -4.81 -12.98 6.65
C LEU A 80 -4.00 -11.78 7.16
N GLN A 81 -3.38 -11.89 8.33
CA GLN A 81 -2.63 -10.81 8.96
C GLN A 81 -1.22 -10.66 8.37
N ARG A 82 -0.74 -11.64 7.58
CA ARG A 82 0.49 -11.51 6.77
C ARG A 82 0.37 -10.43 5.71
N GLN A 83 -0.82 -10.25 5.12
CA GLN A 83 -1.07 -9.19 4.14
C GLN A 83 -0.90 -7.79 4.73
N LEU A 84 -1.03 -7.62 6.07
CA LEU A 84 -0.77 -6.33 6.72
C LEU A 84 0.72 -5.94 6.71
N PHE A 85 1.63 -6.91 6.56
CA PHE A 85 3.07 -6.64 6.47
C PHE A 85 3.60 -6.63 5.03
N GLU A 86 2.80 -7.09 4.06
CA GLU A 86 3.18 -7.05 2.64
C GLU A 86 3.46 -5.61 2.21
N GLU A 87 2.65 -4.65 2.68
CA GLU A 87 2.86 -3.23 2.38
C GLU A 87 4.20 -2.67 2.91
N ASP A 88 4.65 -3.13 4.08
CA ASP A 88 5.94 -2.69 4.64
C ASP A 88 7.10 -3.36 3.91
N THR A 89 6.95 -4.65 3.54
CA THR A 89 7.98 -5.33 2.73
C THR A 89 8.11 -4.72 1.33
N GLU A 90 7.01 -4.32 0.71
CA GLU A 90 7.03 -3.63 -0.59
C GLU A 90 7.68 -2.25 -0.49
N ALA A 91 7.45 -1.53 0.61
CA ALA A 91 8.14 -0.27 0.89
C ALA A 91 9.66 -0.47 1.07
N ASP A 92 10.07 -1.48 1.82
CA ASP A 92 11.49 -1.82 2.02
C ASP A 92 12.17 -2.21 0.69
N ILE A 93 11.51 -3.02 -0.14
CA ILE A 93 12.00 -3.39 -1.47
C ILE A 93 12.19 -2.13 -2.32
N ALA A 94 11.17 -1.26 -2.38
CA ALA A 94 11.24 -0.03 -3.17
C ALA A 94 12.33 0.93 -2.67
N ALA A 95 12.56 1.00 -1.35
CA ALA A 95 13.67 1.77 -0.79
C ALA A 95 15.02 1.21 -1.26
N ALA A 96 15.22 -0.11 -1.16
CA ALA A 96 16.44 -0.77 -1.62
C ALA A 96 16.66 -0.60 -3.13
N GLU A 97 15.61 -0.73 -3.94
CA GLU A 97 15.67 -0.49 -5.39
C GLU A 97 16.02 0.96 -5.71
N THR A 98 15.45 1.93 -4.97
CA THR A 98 15.74 3.36 -5.16
C THR A 98 17.21 3.66 -4.85
N GLN A 99 17.73 3.13 -3.74
CA GLN A 99 19.15 3.27 -3.38
C GLN A 99 20.06 2.61 -4.42
N LEU A 100 19.73 1.40 -4.87
CA LEU A 100 20.49 0.70 -5.90
C LEU A 100 20.51 1.48 -7.22
N ASN A 101 19.37 2.02 -7.64
CA ASN A 101 19.29 2.82 -8.86
C ASN A 101 20.12 4.11 -8.75
N ALA A 102 20.14 4.77 -7.59
CA ALA A 102 20.97 5.94 -7.36
C ALA A 102 22.48 5.63 -7.47
N LEU A 103 22.91 4.46 -6.97
CA LEU A 103 24.30 4.00 -7.11
C LEU A 103 24.63 3.62 -8.55
N LEU A 104 23.76 2.88 -9.23
CA LEU A 104 23.99 2.48 -10.63
C LEU A 104 23.98 3.66 -11.61
N GLN A 105 23.21 4.71 -11.33
CA GLN A 105 23.23 5.95 -12.12
C GLN A 105 24.56 6.72 -11.97
N GLN A 106 25.33 6.49 -10.91
CA GLN A 106 26.69 7.07 -10.78
C GLN A 106 27.72 6.37 -11.65
N ASP A 107 27.49 5.11 -12.06
CA ASP A 107 28.47 4.28 -12.78
C ASP A 107 28.18 4.10 -14.28
N ILE A 108 27.03 4.56 -14.79
CA ILE A 108 26.62 4.26 -16.17
C ILE A 108 25.94 5.46 -16.83
N ASN A 109 26.60 6.07 -17.83
CA ASN A 109 25.92 6.84 -18.87
C ASN A 109 24.84 5.96 -19.49
N GLU A 110 23.58 6.40 -19.36
CA GLU A 110 22.34 5.73 -19.75
C GLU A 110 22.48 4.67 -20.86
N ALA A 111 22.54 3.41 -20.47
CA ALA A 111 22.19 2.29 -21.35
C ALA A 111 20.77 1.84 -20.99
N GLU A 112 19.81 2.23 -21.82
CA GLU A 112 18.41 1.79 -21.74
C GLU A 112 18.36 0.25 -21.69
N LYS A 113 17.96 -0.30 -20.54
CA LYS A 113 17.56 -1.72 -20.46
C LYS A 113 16.25 -1.91 -21.21
N PRO A 114 16.11 -2.97 -22.03
CA PRO A 114 14.88 -3.26 -22.76
C PRO A 114 13.73 -3.51 -21.78
N SER A 115 12.64 -2.77 -21.96
CA SER A 115 11.45 -2.83 -21.12
C SER A 115 10.78 -4.19 -21.22
N ALA A 116 10.67 -4.91 -20.10
CA ALA A 116 9.68 -5.97 -19.95
C ALA A 116 8.28 -5.39 -20.22
N SER A 117 7.34 -6.16 -20.78
CA SER A 117 6.01 -5.67 -21.13
C SER A 117 5.28 -5.19 -19.87
N HIS A 118 5.34 -3.89 -19.62
CA HIS A 118 4.68 -3.29 -18.49
C HIS A 118 3.15 -3.32 -18.71
N PRO A 119 2.36 -3.61 -17.67
CA PRO A 119 0.91 -3.48 -17.74
C PRO A 119 0.55 -2.05 -18.17
N VAL A 120 -0.41 -1.95 -19.10
CA VAL A 120 -0.93 -0.66 -19.58
C VAL A 120 -1.48 0.12 -18.37
N ARG A 121 -0.89 1.28 -18.10
CA ARG A 121 -1.33 2.13 -16.99
C ARG A 121 -2.75 2.60 -17.23
N LYS A 122 -3.62 2.42 -16.24
CA LYS A 122 -4.98 2.97 -16.26
C LYS A 122 -4.87 4.50 -16.30
N ALA A 123 -5.60 5.13 -17.22
CA ALA A 123 -5.63 6.58 -17.33
C ALA A 123 -6.23 7.20 -16.06
N LEU A 124 -5.77 8.40 -15.69
CA LEU A 124 -6.34 9.13 -14.56
C LEU A 124 -7.78 9.56 -14.88
N PRO A 125 -8.68 9.59 -13.88
CA PRO A 125 -10.09 9.86 -14.12
C PRO A 125 -10.33 11.19 -14.86
N SER A 126 -11.24 11.19 -15.84
CA SER A 126 -11.49 12.34 -16.72
C SER A 126 -12.19 13.49 -15.99
N GLN A 127 -12.96 13.18 -14.95
CA GLN A 127 -13.69 14.14 -14.11
C GLN A 127 -12.79 14.97 -13.19
N LEU A 128 -11.54 14.55 -12.97
CA LEU A 128 -10.61 15.33 -12.14
C LEU A 128 -10.18 16.62 -12.86
N PRO A 129 -10.11 17.75 -12.14
CA PRO A 129 -9.68 19.02 -12.72
C PRO A 129 -8.24 18.92 -13.22
N ARG A 130 -8.00 19.38 -14.45
CA ARG A 130 -6.68 19.36 -15.10
C ARG A 130 -6.07 20.76 -15.14
N VAL A 131 -4.84 20.88 -14.66
CA VAL A 131 -4.05 22.12 -14.70
C VAL A 131 -2.89 21.91 -15.66
N LYS A 132 -2.84 22.69 -16.75
CA LYS A 132 -1.76 22.62 -17.74
C LYS A 132 -0.56 23.43 -17.27
N LYS A 133 0.61 22.79 -17.26
CA LYS A 133 1.91 23.40 -17.00
C LYS A 133 2.75 23.29 -18.26
N HIS A 134 2.84 24.39 -19.01
CA HIS A 134 3.66 24.45 -20.21
C HIS A 134 5.13 24.61 -19.83
N ILE A 135 5.98 23.73 -20.37
CA ILE A 135 7.43 23.80 -20.20
C ILE A 135 8.01 24.03 -21.61
N PRO A 136 8.22 25.29 -22.02
CA PRO A 136 8.78 25.59 -23.33
C PRO A 136 10.26 25.15 -23.40
N PRO A 137 10.79 24.90 -24.62
CA PRO A 137 12.21 24.63 -24.83
C PRO A 137 13.06 25.82 -24.38
N ALA A 138 14.31 25.55 -24.02
CA ALA A 138 15.26 26.58 -23.60
C ALA A 138 15.61 27.58 -24.72
N SER A 139 15.44 27.17 -25.98
CA SER A 139 15.66 28.01 -27.16
C SER A 139 14.73 27.58 -28.30
N ASP A 140 14.33 28.55 -29.12
CA ASP A 140 13.58 28.33 -30.36
C ASP A 140 14.52 28.03 -31.55
N THR A 141 15.83 28.01 -31.32
CA THR A 141 16.87 27.71 -32.32
C THR A 141 17.65 26.45 -31.96
N CYS A 142 18.08 25.73 -32.99
CA CYS A 142 18.93 24.56 -32.84
C CYS A 142 20.29 24.96 -32.25
N THR A 143 20.71 24.30 -31.17
CA THR A 143 22.02 24.54 -30.53
C THR A 143 23.21 24.23 -31.43
N ASP A 144 23.03 23.36 -32.41
CA ASP A 144 24.11 22.88 -33.27
C ASP A 144 24.27 23.71 -34.56
N CYS A 145 23.16 24.20 -35.13
CA CYS A 145 23.16 24.85 -36.45
C CYS A 145 22.47 26.22 -36.49
N GLY A 146 21.90 26.70 -35.38
CA GLY A 146 21.27 28.02 -35.28
C GLY A 146 19.94 28.20 -36.03
N VAL A 147 19.45 27.18 -36.74
CA VAL A 147 18.19 27.23 -37.51
C VAL A 147 16.99 27.19 -36.55
N THR A 148 15.93 27.93 -36.88
CA THR A 148 14.66 27.92 -36.15
C THR A 148 14.05 26.52 -36.13
N LEU A 149 13.66 26.08 -34.93
CA LEU A 149 13.09 24.76 -34.71
C LEU A 149 11.63 24.70 -35.19
N ARG A 150 11.23 23.57 -35.79
CA ARG A 150 9.86 23.34 -36.24
C ARG A 150 9.09 22.52 -35.20
N PHE A 151 7.93 23.01 -34.78
CA PHE A 151 7.05 22.25 -33.88
C PHE A 151 6.62 20.93 -34.52
N ILE A 152 6.70 19.83 -33.75
CA ILE A 152 6.27 18.49 -34.16
C ILE A 152 4.97 18.12 -33.46
N ARG A 153 5.00 18.04 -32.12
CA ARG A 153 3.88 17.59 -31.29
C ARG A 153 4.12 17.98 -29.83
N ASP A 154 3.07 17.97 -29.04
CA ASP A 154 3.17 18.06 -27.58
C ASP A 154 3.39 16.68 -26.96
N GLU A 155 4.38 16.57 -26.09
CA GLU A 155 4.54 15.44 -25.18
C GLU A 155 3.87 15.79 -23.85
N ILE A 156 2.81 15.06 -23.49
CA ILE A 156 2.00 15.33 -22.30
C ILE A 156 2.27 14.26 -21.24
N SER A 157 2.66 14.68 -20.05
CA SER A 157 2.77 13.81 -18.88
C SER A 157 1.76 14.23 -17.82
N GLU A 158 0.88 13.32 -17.41
CA GLU A 158 -0.09 13.58 -16.35
C GLU A 158 0.45 13.13 -14.99
N LYS A 159 0.29 13.99 -13.98
CA LYS A 159 0.58 13.69 -12.58
C LYS A 159 -0.55 14.09 -11.67
N LEU A 160 -0.80 13.28 -10.66
CA LEU A 160 -1.84 13.45 -9.66
C LEU A 160 -1.29 14.21 -8.45
N GLU A 161 -1.83 15.39 -8.24
CA GLU A 161 -1.59 16.25 -7.08
C GLU A 161 -2.68 16.06 -6.04
N TYR A 162 -2.29 16.02 -4.77
CA TYR A 162 -3.21 16.10 -3.65
C TYR A 162 -3.15 17.49 -3.04
N ILE A 163 -4.28 18.19 -3.06
CA ILE A 163 -4.57 19.37 -2.25
C ILE A 163 -5.51 18.86 -1.16
N PRO A 164 -5.43 19.29 0.12
CA PRO A 164 -6.29 18.75 1.18
C PRO A 164 -7.76 18.56 0.74
N ALA A 165 -8.22 17.31 0.80
CA ALA A 165 -9.55 16.84 0.33
C ALA A 165 -9.88 17.00 -1.17
N ARG A 166 -8.90 17.25 -2.04
CA ARG A 166 -9.08 17.45 -3.48
C ARG A 166 -7.93 16.88 -4.31
N PHE A 167 -8.28 16.17 -5.39
CA PHE A 167 -7.33 15.73 -6.39
C PHE A 167 -7.29 16.67 -7.59
N VAL A 168 -6.10 16.94 -8.12
CA VAL A 168 -5.88 17.72 -9.33
C VAL A 168 -4.90 16.97 -10.23
N VAL A 169 -5.14 16.96 -11.53
CA VAL A 169 -4.21 16.38 -12.51
C VAL A 169 -3.37 17.48 -13.13
N ASN A 170 -2.09 17.53 -12.80
CA ASN A 170 -1.12 18.38 -13.47
C ASN A 170 -0.73 17.76 -14.81
N GLN A 171 -1.01 18.46 -15.90
CA GLN A 171 -0.59 18.10 -17.24
C GLN A 171 0.67 18.88 -17.59
N TYR A 172 1.82 18.22 -17.55
CA TYR A 172 3.08 18.80 -18.01
C TYR A 172 3.13 18.67 -19.53
N VAL A 173 3.01 19.81 -20.21
CA VAL A 173 3.05 19.90 -21.67
C VAL A 173 4.46 20.31 -22.07
N ARG A 174 5.18 19.39 -22.71
CA ARG A 174 6.54 19.59 -23.22
C ARG A 174 6.49 19.54 -24.75
N PRO A 175 6.46 20.67 -25.45
CA PRO A 175 6.47 20.70 -26.90
C PRO A 175 7.76 20.09 -27.44
N GLN A 176 7.64 19.15 -28.38
CA GLN A 176 8.74 18.57 -29.14
C GLN A 176 8.92 19.34 -30.43
N TYR A 177 10.16 19.79 -30.68
CA TYR A 177 10.54 20.45 -31.91
C TYR A 177 11.59 19.66 -32.67
N GLY A 178 11.58 19.74 -34.00
CA GLY A 178 12.57 19.15 -34.87
C GLY A 178 13.42 20.20 -35.56
N CYS A 179 14.72 19.97 -35.64
CA CYS A 179 15.58 20.76 -36.52
C CYS A 179 15.51 20.22 -37.95
N PRO A 180 15.14 21.04 -38.96
CA PRO A 180 15.07 20.58 -40.34
C PRO A 180 16.46 20.33 -40.97
N CYS A 181 17.53 20.89 -40.42
CA CYS A 181 18.89 20.70 -40.93
C CYS A 181 19.61 19.49 -40.32
N CYS A 182 19.39 19.23 -39.02
CA CYS A 182 20.12 18.20 -38.27
C CYS A 182 19.29 16.94 -38.00
N GLU A 183 17.99 16.98 -38.31
CA GLU A 183 17.02 15.89 -38.05
C GLU A 183 16.94 15.45 -36.56
N LYS A 184 17.43 16.28 -35.64
CA LYS A 184 17.36 16.07 -34.18
C LYS A 184 16.08 16.63 -33.59
N VAL A 185 15.58 15.95 -32.55
CA VAL A 185 14.41 16.37 -31.76
C VAL A 185 14.87 17.04 -30.47
N PHE A 186 14.33 18.22 -30.21
CA PHE A 186 14.56 19.02 -29.02
C PHE A 186 13.26 19.08 -28.21
N SER A 187 13.37 18.83 -26.91
CA SER A 187 12.27 18.93 -25.95
C SER A 187 12.86 19.32 -24.60
N SER A 188 12.08 20.03 -23.79
CA SER A 188 12.49 20.34 -22.44
C SER A 188 12.56 19.07 -21.59
N GLN A 189 13.47 19.05 -20.62
CA GLN A 189 13.48 18.00 -19.62
C GLN A 189 12.30 18.20 -18.66
N MET A 190 11.77 17.10 -18.14
CA MET A 190 10.83 17.17 -17.04
C MET A 190 11.52 17.80 -15.82
N PRO A 191 10.85 18.72 -15.08
CA PRO A 191 11.30 19.14 -13.76
C PRO A 191 11.63 17.93 -12.88
N ALA A 192 12.62 18.10 -12.00
CA ALA A 192 13.03 17.06 -11.07
C ALA A 192 11.81 16.51 -10.29
N GLN A 193 11.70 15.19 -10.27
CA GLN A 193 10.56 14.49 -9.66
C GLN A 193 11.07 13.64 -8.51
N LEU A 194 10.32 13.61 -7.40
CA LEU A 194 10.64 12.75 -6.26
C LEU A 194 10.75 11.28 -6.67
N ILE A 195 9.81 10.80 -7.49
CA ILE A 195 9.78 9.43 -7.99
C ILE A 195 9.63 9.48 -9.52
N PRO A 196 10.70 9.20 -10.29
CA PRO A 196 10.66 9.23 -11.75
C PRO A 196 9.60 8.29 -12.31
N LYS A 197 8.91 8.71 -13.37
CA LYS A 197 7.85 7.95 -14.06
C LYS A 197 6.63 7.59 -13.17
N SER A 198 6.53 8.10 -11.94
CA SER A 198 5.36 7.92 -11.09
C SER A 198 4.21 8.83 -11.51
N ILE A 199 2.98 8.37 -11.31
CA ILE A 199 1.78 9.20 -11.46
C ILE A 199 1.65 10.23 -10.32
N ALA A 200 2.34 10.08 -9.19
CA ALA A 200 2.18 10.97 -8.06
C ALA A 200 3.03 12.24 -8.19
N GLU A 201 2.46 13.36 -7.73
CA GLU A 201 3.22 14.53 -7.28
C GLU A 201 3.73 14.37 -5.85
N ALA A 202 4.70 15.20 -5.49
CA ALA A 202 5.26 15.23 -4.14
C ALA A 202 4.20 15.43 -3.05
N SER A 203 3.15 16.22 -3.32
CA SER A 203 2.06 16.45 -2.36
C SER A 203 1.22 15.20 -2.08
N LEU A 204 0.98 14.36 -3.10
CA LEU A 204 0.28 13.09 -2.91
C LEU A 204 1.12 12.10 -2.11
N VAL A 205 2.42 12.01 -2.42
CA VAL A 205 3.34 11.17 -1.63
C VAL A 205 3.39 11.65 -0.18
N ALA A 206 3.48 12.96 0.05
CA ALA A 206 3.45 13.54 1.38
C ALA A 206 2.15 13.20 2.13
N GLN A 207 0.99 13.31 1.49
CA GLN A 207 -0.30 12.93 2.10
C GLN A 207 -0.30 11.46 2.52
N VAL A 208 0.20 10.56 1.66
CA VAL A 208 0.25 9.11 1.94
C VAL A 208 1.13 8.81 3.16
N VAL A 209 2.33 9.40 3.20
CA VAL A 209 3.32 9.22 4.28
C VAL A 209 2.79 9.80 5.60
N VAL A 210 2.25 11.02 5.59
CA VAL A 210 1.67 11.66 6.77
C VAL A 210 0.48 10.84 7.29
N SER A 211 -0.45 10.45 6.41
CA SER A 211 -1.61 9.65 6.83
C SER A 211 -1.17 8.31 7.43
N LYS A 212 -0.13 7.66 6.88
CA LYS A 212 0.38 6.38 7.38
C LYS A 212 0.99 6.52 8.77
N TYR A 213 1.95 7.44 8.94
CA TYR A 213 2.77 7.49 10.15
C TYR A 213 2.28 8.47 11.20
N ARG A 214 1.66 9.58 10.82
CA ARG A 214 1.14 10.58 11.76
C ARG A 214 -0.29 10.27 12.18
N ASP A 215 -1.13 9.86 11.24
CA ASP A 215 -2.56 9.63 11.49
C ASP A 215 -2.90 8.14 11.69
N TYR A 216 -1.89 7.27 11.72
CA TYR A 216 -2.02 5.82 11.92
C TYR A 216 -3.00 5.16 10.95
N GLN A 217 -2.98 5.60 9.68
CA GLN A 217 -3.86 5.11 8.64
C GLN A 217 -3.14 4.12 7.71
N PRO A 218 -3.40 2.80 7.80
CA PRO A 218 -2.79 1.80 6.93
C PRO A 218 -3.08 2.05 5.45
N LEU A 219 -2.20 1.58 4.55
CA LEU A 219 -2.29 1.92 3.12
C LEU A 219 -3.54 1.34 2.46
N TYR A 220 -4.00 0.14 2.85
CA TYR A 220 -5.27 -0.40 2.35
C TYR A 220 -6.46 0.51 2.69
N ARG A 221 -6.45 1.15 3.87
CA ARG A 221 -7.51 2.08 4.26
C ARG A 221 -7.42 3.36 3.43
N GLN A 222 -6.21 3.84 3.18
CA GLN A 222 -5.99 4.99 2.28
C GLN A 222 -6.49 4.70 0.87
N GLN A 223 -6.23 3.51 0.32
CA GLN A 223 -6.76 3.06 -0.97
C GLN A 223 -8.30 3.19 -1.01
N HIS A 224 -9.00 2.69 0.02
CA HIS A 224 -10.46 2.82 0.08
C HIS A 224 -10.93 4.27 0.20
N ILE A 225 -10.19 5.15 0.89
CA ILE A 225 -10.53 6.57 0.96
C ILE A 225 -10.37 7.23 -0.41
N PHE A 226 -9.26 6.98 -1.10
CA PHE A 226 -9.00 7.56 -2.43
C PHE A 226 -9.97 7.04 -3.49
N ALA A 227 -10.38 5.77 -3.40
CA ALA A 227 -11.39 5.20 -4.28
C ALA A 227 -12.76 5.90 -4.19
N ARG A 228 -13.09 6.55 -3.07
CA ARG A 228 -14.33 7.37 -2.95
C ARG A 228 -14.31 8.63 -3.81
N ALA A 229 -13.13 9.06 -4.24
CA ALA A 229 -12.94 10.14 -5.19
C ALA A 229 -12.62 9.59 -6.61
N ASP A 230 -12.97 8.32 -6.86
CA ASP A 230 -12.65 7.56 -8.09
C ASP A 230 -11.15 7.44 -8.39
N VAL A 231 -10.29 7.68 -7.39
CA VAL A 231 -8.84 7.54 -7.52
C VAL A 231 -8.43 6.17 -7.03
N GLU A 232 -8.32 5.21 -7.95
CA GLU A 232 -7.84 3.86 -7.66
C GLU A 232 -6.30 3.83 -7.55
N LEU A 233 -5.80 3.77 -6.32
CA LEU A 233 -4.37 3.61 -6.03
C LEU A 233 -4.11 2.23 -5.40
N PRO A 234 -3.35 1.35 -6.06
CA PRO A 234 -2.94 0.08 -5.48
C PRO A 234 -2.09 0.27 -4.21
N VAL A 235 -2.27 -0.59 -3.22
CA VAL A 235 -1.47 -0.59 -1.98
C VAL A 235 0.02 -0.68 -2.29
N SER A 236 0.42 -1.55 -3.21
CA SER A 236 1.81 -1.72 -3.65
C SER A 236 2.42 -0.49 -4.29
N THR A 237 1.62 0.31 -5.00
CA THR A 237 2.06 1.58 -5.55
C THR A 237 2.33 2.59 -4.44
N MET A 238 1.44 2.68 -3.45
CA MET A 238 1.62 3.56 -2.30
C MET A 238 2.78 3.11 -1.40
N ALA A 239 2.95 1.80 -1.20
CA ALA A 239 4.09 1.22 -0.49
C ALA A 239 5.41 1.60 -1.18
N GLY A 240 5.46 1.47 -2.51
CA GLY A 240 6.60 1.93 -3.30
C GLY A 240 6.90 3.42 -3.12
N TRP A 241 5.87 4.26 -3.01
CA TRP A 241 6.04 5.69 -2.71
C TRP A 241 6.57 5.94 -1.30
N VAL A 242 6.10 5.20 -0.30
CA VAL A 242 6.60 5.28 1.09
C VAL A 242 8.09 4.94 1.14
N GLY A 243 8.50 3.86 0.48
CA GLY A 243 9.91 3.47 0.39
C GLY A 243 10.79 4.54 -0.25
N ALA A 244 10.38 5.04 -1.42
CA ALA A 244 11.11 6.10 -2.12
C ALA A 244 11.17 7.42 -1.32
N ALA A 245 10.09 7.78 -0.63
CA ALA A 245 10.06 8.94 0.26
C ALA A 245 11.04 8.76 1.43
N GLY A 246 11.12 7.56 2.02
CA GLY A 246 12.08 7.24 3.07
C GLY A 246 13.53 7.50 2.62
N VAL A 247 13.89 7.05 1.42
CA VAL A 247 15.23 7.30 0.84
C VAL A 247 15.46 8.81 0.61
N ALA A 248 14.49 9.50 0.04
CA ALA A 248 14.59 10.94 -0.24
C ALA A 248 14.71 11.80 1.03
N LEU A 249 14.17 11.33 2.16
CA LEU A 249 14.24 12.00 3.47
C LEU A 249 15.52 11.66 4.24
N ASN A 250 16.30 10.66 3.83
CA ASN A 250 17.50 10.23 4.55
C ASN A 250 18.54 11.36 4.77
N PRO A 251 18.84 12.24 3.79
CA PRO A 251 19.77 13.35 4.03
C PRO A 251 19.30 14.32 5.12
N LEU A 252 17.97 14.48 5.28
CA LEU A 252 17.39 15.29 6.35
C LEU A 252 17.54 14.58 7.70
N ALA A 253 17.32 13.26 7.76
CA ALA A 253 17.53 12.47 8.96
C ALA A 253 19.00 12.53 9.43
N GLU A 254 19.96 12.42 8.51
CA GLU A 254 21.39 12.56 8.80
C GLU A 254 21.77 13.97 9.27
N LEU A 255 21.16 15.01 8.69
CA LEU A 255 21.34 16.38 9.15
C LEU A 255 20.80 16.57 10.58
N LEU A 256 19.60 16.05 10.86
CA LEU A 256 18.99 16.11 12.19
C LEU A 256 19.83 15.34 13.23
N HIS A 257 20.38 14.19 12.87
CA HIS A 257 21.29 13.44 13.75
C HIS A 257 22.54 14.24 14.08
N ARG A 258 23.23 14.80 13.07
CA ARG A 258 24.41 15.67 13.30
C ARG A 258 24.07 16.87 14.18
N GLU A 259 22.95 17.53 13.92
CA GLU A 259 22.49 18.67 14.71
C GLU A 259 22.13 18.27 16.15
N LEU A 260 21.52 17.09 16.34
CA LEU A 260 21.22 16.54 17.67
C LEU A 260 22.51 16.34 18.47
N LEU A 261 23.59 15.84 17.85
CA LEU A 261 24.90 15.67 18.50
C LEU A 261 25.62 17.00 18.80
N THR A 262 25.07 18.15 18.44
CA THR A 262 25.60 19.45 18.93
C THR A 262 24.99 19.88 20.25
N ARG A 263 23.91 19.24 20.69
CA ARG A 263 23.16 19.63 21.89
C ARG A 263 23.91 19.21 23.15
N SER A 264 23.88 20.07 24.17
CA SER A 264 24.55 19.81 25.45
C SER A 264 23.83 18.78 26.33
N VAL A 265 22.52 18.61 26.12
CA VAL A 265 21.66 17.69 26.87
C VAL A 265 20.83 16.88 25.88
N LEU A 266 20.87 15.56 26.03
CA LEU A 266 20.06 14.61 25.27
C LEU A 266 19.25 13.73 26.21
N HIS A 267 18.06 13.37 25.76
CA HIS A 267 17.23 12.34 26.37
C HIS A 267 17.35 11.07 25.52
N ALA A 268 17.43 9.91 26.15
CA ALA A 268 17.39 8.62 25.48
C ALA A 268 16.36 7.71 26.16
N ASP A 269 15.62 6.96 25.34
CA ASP A 269 14.67 5.95 25.76
C ASP A 269 14.65 4.83 24.73
N GLU A 270 14.50 3.57 25.16
CA GLU A 270 14.36 2.45 24.24
C GLU A 270 13.01 1.74 24.38
N THR A 271 12.31 1.61 23.26
CA THR A 271 11.05 0.88 23.20
C THR A 271 11.26 -0.46 22.50
N THR A 272 10.79 -1.54 23.13
CA THR A 272 10.79 -2.88 22.52
C THR A 272 9.73 -3.00 21.44
N MET A 273 10.10 -3.63 20.32
CA MET A 273 9.18 -3.93 19.23
C MET A 273 9.43 -5.32 18.64
N ARG A 274 8.48 -5.82 17.87
CA ARG A 274 8.59 -7.10 17.14
C ARG A 274 8.84 -6.79 15.67
N ILE A 275 10.02 -7.16 15.18
CA ILE A 275 10.41 -6.96 13.80
C ILE A 275 10.26 -8.29 13.05
N LEU A 276 9.73 -8.25 11.83
CA LEU A 276 9.65 -9.42 10.98
C LEU A 276 11.06 -9.82 10.50
N ASP A 277 11.47 -11.06 10.76
CA ASP A 277 12.73 -11.62 10.26
C ASP A 277 12.47 -12.37 8.94
N THR A 278 12.70 -11.68 7.83
CA THR A 278 12.53 -12.22 6.48
C THR A 278 13.52 -13.35 6.17
N ARG A 279 14.65 -13.44 6.89
CA ARG A 279 15.65 -14.51 6.73
C ARG A 279 15.25 -15.80 7.44
N LYS A 280 14.39 -15.72 8.45
CA LYS A 280 13.92 -16.88 9.25
C LYS A 280 12.48 -17.30 8.92
N GLY A 281 12.09 -17.21 7.65
CA GLY A 281 10.78 -17.71 7.18
C GLY A 281 9.58 -16.95 7.76
N GLY A 282 9.75 -15.65 8.07
CA GLY A 282 8.69 -14.79 8.58
C GLY A 282 8.39 -14.97 10.08
N LYS A 283 9.36 -15.45 10.87
CA LYS A 283 9.29 -15.37 12.33
C LYS A 283 9.58 -13.95 12.79
N THR A 284 9.01 -13.54 13.92
CA THR A 284 9.33 -12.24 14.52
C THR A 284 10.53 -12.35 15.45
N ARG A 285 11.45 -11.40 15.36
CA ARG A 285 12.55 -11.19 16.31
C ARG A 285 12.25 -9.97 17.18
N SER A 286 12.89 -9.90 18.34
CA SER A 286 12.88 -8.65 19.11
C SER A 286 13.70 -7.59 18.38
N GLY A 287 13.17 -6.38 18.35
CA GLY A 287 13.83 -5.16 17.93
C GLY A 287 13.69 -4.10 19.00
N TYR A 288 14.50 -3.07 18.91
CA TYR A 288 14.57 -1.97 19.85
C TYR A 288 14.64 -0.68 19.05
N LEU A 289 13.67 0.20 19.30
CA LEU A 289 13.68 1.54 18.76
C LEU A 289 14.22 2.47 19.83
N TRP A 290 15.43 2.96 19.60
CA TRP A 290 16.10 3.92 20.48
C TRP A 290 15.67 5.32 20.04
N ALA A 291 14.99 6.04 20.91
CA ALA A 291 14.62 7.43 20.70
C ALA A 291 15.65 8.33 21.38
N TYR A 292 16.18 9.30 20.63
CA TYR A 292 17.05 10.34 21.15
C TYR A 292 16.41 11.70 20.92
N ALA A 293 16.20 12.47 21.98
CA ALA A 293 15.57 13.78 21.91
C ALA A 293 16.48 14.88 22.47
N SER A 294 16.46 16.05 21.85
CA SER A 294 17.16 17.23 22.36
C SER A 294 16.52 17.72 23.65
N GLY A 295 17.32 18.18 24.62
CA GLY A 295 16.79 18.83 25.82
C GLY A 295 15.98 20.10 25.50
N GLU A 296 14.94 20.37 26.27
CA GLU A 296 13.95 21.45 26.01
C GLU A 296 14.57 22.84 25.81
N LYS A 297 15.67 23.14 26.52
CA LYS A 297 16.36 24.45 26.45
C LYS A 297 17.53 24.49 25.47
N SER A 298 17.74 23.43 24.69
CA SER A 298 18.92 23.28 23.83
C SER A 298 18.75 23.83 22.42
N GLY A 299 17.56 24.37 22.08
CA GLY A 299 17.24 24.93 20.76
C GLY A 299 15.93 24.35 20.19
N PRO A 300 15.75 24.35 18.86
CA PRO A 300 14.65 23.66 18.21
C PRO A 300 14.61 22.18 18.60
N ALA A 301 13.40 21.67 18.87
CA ALA A 301 13.21 20.28 19.26
C ALA A 301 13.60 19.32 18.11
N ILE A 302 14.49 18.37 18.41
CA ILE A 302 14.91 17.32 17.49
C ILE A 302 14.68 15.98 18.16
N VAL A 303 14.09 15.06 17.41
CA VAL A 303 13.94 13.65 17.81
C VAL A 303 14.48 12.78 16.68
N CYS A 304 15.43 11.92 17.01
CA CYS A 304 15.99 10.93 16.10
C CYS A 304 15.68 9.52 16.63
N PHE A 305 15.45 8.60 15.71
CA PHE A 305 15.20 7.20 16.04
C PHE A 305 16.27 6.31 15.42
N ASP A 306 16.79 5.37 16.21
CA ASP A 306 17.70 4.32 15.76
C ASP A 306 17.06 2.96 15.98
N SER A 307 16.83 2.21 14.89
CA SER A 307 16.18 0.90 14.93
C SER A 307 17.23 -0.19 14.93
N GLN A 308 17.34 -0.87 16.07
CA GLN A 308 18.35 -1.88 16.33
C GLN A 308 17.71 -3.23 16.67
N THR A 309 18.52 -4.27 16.63
CA THR A 309 18.04 -5.63 16.87
C THR A 309 18.61 -6.28 18.12
N GLY A 310 19.44 -5.54 18.84
CA GLY A 310 19.88 -5.83 20.20
C GLY A 310 19.56 -4.66 21.14
N ARG A 311 19.61 -4.95 22.45
CA ARG A 311 19.45 -3.98 23.55
C ARG A 311 20.78 -3.69 24.25
N GLY A 312 21.89 -4.05 23.61
CA GLY A 312 23.22 -3.91 24.19
C GLY A 312 23.73 -2.48 24.09
N HIS A 313 24.69 -2.15 24.95
CA HIS A 313 25.34 -0.83 25.05
C HIS A 313 26.04 -0.38 23.78
N GLU A 314 26.44 -1.33 22.93
CA GLU A 314 27.09 -1.08 21.67
C GLU A 314 26.24 -0.21 20.73
N HIS A 315 24.91 -0.29 20.82
CA HIS A 315 24.01 0.49 19.99
C HIS A 315 24.01 1.98 20.34
N PRO A 316 23.65 2.40 21.57
CA PRO A 316 23.73 3.81 21.96
C PRO A 316 25.16 4.35 21.93
N ALA A 317 26.17 3.52 22.23
CA ALA A 317 27.57 3.93 22.14
C ALA A 317 27.99 4.29 20.71
N ALA A 318 27.59 3.48 19.72
CA ALA A 318 27.86 3.78 18.31
C ALA A 318 27.07 5.00 17.82
N TRP A 319 25.79 5.11 18.21
CA TRP A 319 24.93 6.20 17.76
C TRP A 319 25.34 7.58 18.30
N LEU A 320 25.86 7.62 19.53
CA LEU A 320 26.35 8.82 20.21
C LEU A 320 27.87 9.01 20.08
N GLN A 321 28.52 8.29 19.16
CA GLN A 321 29.97 8.37 18.99
C GLN A 321 30.42 9.82 18.72
N GLY A 322 31.40 10.28 19.51
CA GLY A 322 31.97 11.62 19.37
C GLY A 322 31.15 12.74 20.02
N TRP A 323 29.98 12.44 20.59
CA TRP A 323 29.21 13.41 21.36
C TRP A 323 29.74 13.55 22.79
N SER A 324 29.65 14.77 23.32
CA SER A 324 29.97 15.07 24.72
C SER A 324 28.89 15.97 25.31
N GLY A 325 28.36 15.59 26.46
CA GLY A 325 27.24 16.28 27.06
C GLY A 325 26.64 15.50 28.22
N SER A 326 25.38 15.81 28.51
CA SER A 326 24.63 15.18 29.58
C SER A 326 23.51 14.33 29.03
N LEU A 327 23.51 13.05 29.38
CA LEU A 327 22.48 12.11 28.96
C LEU A 327 21.46 11.93 30.09
N VAL A 328 20.19 12.08 29.75
CA VAL A 328 19.05 11.77 30.60
C VAL A 328 18.41 10.51 30.04
N ALA A 329 18.41 9.43 30.82
CA ALA A 329 17.85 8.16 30.41
C ALA A 329 17.10 7.52 31.58
N ASP A 330 16.36 6.46 31.30
CA ASP A 330 15.84 5.62 32.35
C ASP A 330 16.98 4.86 33.06
N GLY A 331 16.69 4.20 34.19
CA GLY A 331 17.69 3.54 35.03
C GLY A 331 18.25 2.25 34.47
N TYR A 332 18.28 2.08 33.15
CA TYR A 332 18.78 0.88 32.52
C TYR A 332 20.32 0.87 32.48
N ILE A 333 20.91 -0.21 33.00
CA ILE A 333 22.36 -0.44 33.16
C ILE A 333 23.16 -0.16 31.89
N THR A 334 22.54 -0.33 30.73
CA THR A 334 23.17 -0.11 29.42
C THR A 334 23.60 1.34 29.19
N TYR A 335 22.96 2.32 29.85
CA TYR A 335 23.38 3.71 29.79
C TYR A 335 24.52 4.04 30.77
N GLU A 336 24.65 3.27 31.87
CA GLU A 336 25.72 3.45 32.86
C GLU A 336 27.11 3.08 32.32
N THR A 337 27.16 2.21 31.31
CA THR A 337 28.40 1.77 30.66
C THR A 337 28.87 2.69 29.53
N LEU A 338 28.11 3.75 29.21
CA LEU A 338 28.52 4.74 28.21
C LEU A 338 29.61 5.63 28.80
N SER A 339 30.82 5.51 28.24
CA SER A 339 32.05 6.11 28.75
C SER A 339 32.22 7.62 28.49
N THR A 340 31.26 8.27 27.81
CA THR A 340 31.46 9.59 27.20
C THR A 340 30.50 10.71 27.66
N PRO A 341 29.25 10.46 28.11
CA PRO A 341 28.45 11.51 28.73
C PRO A 341 28.51 11.50 30.27
N ARG A 342 28.39 12.69 30.89
CA ARG A 342 27.99 12.78 32.30
C ARG A 342 26.52 12.35 32.37
N LEU A 343 26.24 11.13 32.82
CA LEU A 343 24.88 10.70 33.15
C LEU A 343 24.36 11.62 34.27
N LEU A 344 23.41 12.51 33.97
CA LEU A 344 22.97 13.55 34.92
C LEU A 344 21.77 13.14 35.78
N ALA A 345 20.91 12.24 35.30
CA ALA A 345 19.77 11.76 36.07
C ALA A 345 19.19 10.47 35.49
N VAL A 346 18.91 9.52 36.37
CA VAL A 346 18.07 8.34 36.16
C VAL A 346 16.68 8.68 36.66
N PHE A 347 15.71 8.88 35.77
CA PHE A 347 14.30 8.96 36.16
C PHE A 347 13.66 7.61 35.91
N ARG A 348 13.26 6.91 36.98
CA ARG A 348 12.42 5.70 36.88
C ARG A 348 11.09 6.09 36.24
N HIS A 349 10.73 5.41 35.15
CA HIS A 349 9.35 5.34 34.70
C HIS A 349 8.49 4.76 35.84
N PHE A 350 7.49 5.52 36.31
CA PHE A 350 6.47 5.05 37.23
C PHE A 350 5.33 4.35 36.49
#